data_AF-A0A6M4BFB0-F1
#
_entry.id   AF-A0A6M4BFB0-F1
#
_cell.length_a   1.000
_cell.length_b   1.000
_cell.length_c   1.000
_cell.angle_alpha   90.00
_cell.angle_beta   90.00
_cell.angle_gamma   90.00
#
_symmetry.space_group_name_H-M   'P 1'
#
loop_
_entity.id
_entity.type
_entity.pdbx_description
1 polymer ?
#
loop_
_entity_poly.entity_id
_entity_poly.type
_entity_poly.pdbx_seq_one_letter_code
_entity_poly.pdbx_strand_id
1 'polypeptide(L)'
;ETVIGTPYPNPPDIEIKEHRGDRMLVHIPVTKNINGPVSMYRVIVSIELYQSSFIIDNLGNFTYAEEHGLPYYITAELDPEDIKNDFIIGDRVTYNGFYNAPLPLTNDIEVSLGVVSEKNNVRKIKYAESTNKIILNINEPEEVSPMVVALGAAIAIGVVLLLIGIGLLIILRKKIHLARLQRGSQSMPLSLSEPCVEIENSGFIQDEDERVDYYSNLK
;
A
#
# COMPACT_ATOMS: atom_id res chain seq x y z
N GLU A 1 -35.13 29.68 -36.76
CA GLU A 1 -33.66 29.56 -36.83
C GLU A 1 -33.24 28.28 -36.12
N THR A 2 -32.32 27.51 -36.70
CA THR A 2 -31.89 26.23 -36.11
C THR A 2 -30.92 26.49 -34.97
N VAL A 3 -31.38 26.30 -33.74
CA VAL A 3 -30.56 26.38 -32.52
C VAL A 3 -29.54 25.24 -32.53
N ILE A 4 -28.27 25.51 -32.22
CA ILE A 4 -27.26 24.46 -32.11
C ILE A 4 -27.50 23.59 -30.88
N GLY A 5 -27.32 22.28 -31.06
CA GLY A 5 -27.38 21.31 -29.96
C GLY A 5 -26.04 21.21 -29.22
N THR A 6 -26.03 20.51 -28.10
CA THR A 6 -24.77 20.11 -27.44
C THR A 6 -23.93 19.27 -28.40
N PRO A 7 -22.61 19.48 -28.50
CA PRO A 7 -21.77 18.70 -29.41
C PRO A 7 -21.98 17.19 -29.28
N TYR A 8 -22.02 16.47 -30.39
CA TYR A 8 -22.17 15.01 -30.41
C TYR A 8 -21.41 14.42 -31.60
N PRO A 9 -20.76 13.25 -31.49
CA PRO A 9 -20.64 12.35 -30.33
C PRO A 9 -19.78 12.89 -29.17
N ASN A 10 -19.58 12.08 -28.12
CA ASN A 10 -18.60 12.42 -27.07
C ASN A 10 -17.22 12.68 -27.72
N PRO A 11 -16.49 13.71 -27.29
CA PRO A 11 -15.13 13.91 -27.75
C PRO A 11 -14.27 12.67 -27.46
N PRO A 12 -13.39 12.27 -28.39
CA PRO A 12 -12.36 11.26 -28.15
C PRO A 12 -11.35 11.71 -27.10
N ASP A 13 -10.66 10.74 -26.50
CA ASP A 13 -9.54 10.99 -25.59
C ASP A 13 -8.31 11.51 -26.35
N ILE A 14 -7.45 12.24 -25.64
CA ILE A 14 -6.21 12.79 -26.20
C ILE A 14 -5.13 11.71 -26.17
N GLU A 15 -4.40 11.55 -27.27
CA GLU A 15 -3.31 10.59 -27.35
C GLU A 15 -2.01 11.21 -26.81
N ILE A 16 -1.50 10.66 -25.71
CA ILE A 16 -0.22 11.11 -25.13
C ILE A 16 0.92 10.43 -25.89
N LYS A 17 1.76 11.22 -26.57
CA LYS A 17 2.93 10.70 -27.31
C LYS A 17 4.17 10.65 -26.45
N GLU A 18 4.40 11.69 -25.66
CA GLU A 18 5.61 11.81 -24.85
C GLU A 18 5.36 12.68 -23.61
N HIS A 19 5.99 12.32 -22.49
CA HIS A 19 6.01 13.11 -21.28
C HIS A 19 7.47 13.33 -20.84
N ARG A 20 7.91 14.58 -20.76
CA ARG A 20 9.27 14.97 -20.39
C ARG A 20 9.25 16.13 -19.40
N GLY A 21 9.41 15.80 -18.11
CA GLY A 21 9.56 16.79 -17.05
C GLY A 21 8.32 17.67 -16.92
N ASP A 22 8.43 18.94 -17.28
CA ASP A 22 7.35 19.94 -17.21
C ASP A 22 6.54 20.06 -18.51
N ARG A 23 6.74 19.16 -19.47
CA ARG A 23 6.12 19.21 -20.80
C ARG A 23 5.56 17.86 -21.24
N MET A 24 4.44 17.90 -21.96
CA MET A 24 3.80 16.72 -22.54
C MET A 24 3.46 16.97 -24.01
N LEU A 25 3.93 16.09 -24.89
CA LEU A 25 3.56 16.08 -26.30
C LEU A 25 2.33 15.21 -26.49
N VAL A 26 1.27 15.80 -27.04
CA VAL A 26 -0.02 15.14 -27.24
C VAL A 26 -0.50 15.28 -28.67
N HIS A 27 -1.27 14.31 -29.14
CA HIS A 27 -1.98 14.36 -30.40
C HIS A 27 -3.48 14.47 -30.14
N ILE A 28 -4.11 15.50 -30.73
CA ILE A 28 -5.54 15.76 -30.55
C ILE A 28 -6.29 15.22 -31.77
N PRO A 29 -7.07 14.14 -31.62
CA PRO A 29 -7.80 13.55 -32.74
C PRO A 29 -8.90 14.48 -33.26
N VAL A 30 -9.00 14.58 -34.59
CA VAL A 30 -10.02 15.39 -35.26
C VAL A 30 -11.40 14.84 -34.96
N THR A 31 -12.25 15.68 -34.37
CA THR A 31 -13.62 15.31 -33.99
C THR A 31 -14.64 15.90 -34.95
N LYS A 32 -15.70 15.14 -35.22
CA LYS A 32 -16.86 15.62 -35.99
C LYS A 32 -18.00 15.94 -35.03
N ASN A 33 -18.70 17.05 -35.25
CA ASN A 33 -19.90 17.40 -34.49
C ASN A 33 -21.13 17.33 -35.42
N ILE A 34 -22.14 16.55 -35.06
CA ILE A 34 -23.39 16.46 -35.82
C ILE A 34 -24.38 17.60 -35.48
N ASN A 35 -24.24 18.22 -34.31
CA ASN A 35 -25.21 19.18 -33.78
C ASN A 35 -24.82 20.65 -34.02
N GLY A 36 -23.72 20.88 -34.75
CA GLY A 36 -23.19 22.21 -35.05
C GLY A 36 -21.77 22.15 -35.61
N PRO A 37 -21.18 23.31 -35.98
CA PRO A 37 -19.77 23.38 -36.34
C PRO A 37 -18.89 23.04 -35.13
N VAL A 38 -17.69 22.52 -35.38
CA VAL A 38 -16.63 22.52 -34.37
C VAL A 38 -15.88 23.83 -34.53
N SER A 39 -16.05 24.73 -33.56
CA SER A 39 -15.43 26.05 -33.60
C SER A 39 -14.05 25.99 -32.98
N MET A 40 -13.90 25.35 -31.82
CA MET A 40 -12.64 25.29 -31.08
C MET A 40 -12.52 23.98 -30.29
N TYR A 41 -11.28 23.59 -29.99
CA TYR A 41 -10.94 22.49 -29.09
C TYR A 41 -10.37 23.06 -27.81
N ARG A 42 -10.84 22.58 -26.67
CA ARG A 42 -10.38 23.01 -25.34
C ARG A 42 -9.61 21.87 -24.71
N VAL A 43 -8.41 22.14 -24.22
CA VAL A 43 -7.56 21.15 -23.56
C VAL A 43 -7.55 21.44 -22.06
N ILE A 44 -7.88 20.42 -21.28
CA ILE A 44 -7.96 20.47 -19.82
C ILE A 44 -6.86 19.58 -19.27
N VAL A 45 -6.13 20.11 -18.29
CA VAL A 45 -5.15 19.36 -17.51
C VAL A 45 -5.74 19.15 -16.13
N SER A 46 -5.78 17.90 -15.68
CA SER A 46 -6.21 17.50 -14.34
C SER A 46 -5.05 16.79 -13.66
N ILE A 47 -4.75 17.18 -12.42
CA ILE A 47 -3.68 16.62 -11.60
C ILE A 47 -4.35 15.72 -10.56
N GLU A 48 -4.26 14.41 -10.75
CA GLU A 48 -5.03 13.43 -9.99
C GLU A 48 -4.32 13.05 -8.69
N LEU A 49 -4.43 13.88 -7.66
CA LEU A 49 -3.82 13.56 -6.35
C LEU A 49 -4.66 12.54 -5.55
N TYR A 50 -6.00 12.51 -5.71
CA TYR A 50 -6.90 11.73 -4.83
C TYR A 50 -8.22 11.24 -5.46
N GLN A 51 -8.30 11.07 -6.79
CA GLN A 51 -9.54 10.89 -7.56
C GLN A 51 -10.47 12.10 -7.53
N SER A 52 -10.58 12.82 -8.64
CA SER A 52 -11.78 13.59 -8.98
C SER A 52 -11.72 14.03 -10.43
N SER A 53 -12.69 13.56 -11.22
CA SER A 53 -13.07 14.20 -12.47
C SER A 53 -13.27 15.70 -12.26
N PHE A 54 -12.88 16.53 -13.22
CA PHE A 54 -13.03 17.98 -13.11
C PHE A 54 -14.51 18.38 -13.06
N ILE A 55 -14.83 19.39 -12.26
CA ILE A 55 -16.18 19.95 -12.17
C ILE A 55 -16.29 21.08 -13.19
N ILE A 56 -17.19 20.91 -14.17
CA ILE A 56 -17.36 21.85 -15.29
C ILE A 56 -17.66 23.28 -14.80
N ASP A 57 -18.42 23.43 -13.73
CA ASP A 57 -18.84 24.74 -13.21
C ASP A 57 -17.68 25.57 -12.63
N ASN A 58 -16.64 24.91 -12.13
CA ASN A 58 -15.45 25.55 -11.55
C ASN A 58 -14.27 25.55 -12.52
N LEU A 59 -14.47 25.12 -13.76
CA LEU A 59 -13.40 25.01 -14.74
C LEU A 59 -12.96 26.41 -15.22
N GLY A 60 -11.75 26.80 -14.85
CA GLY A 60 -11.16 28.11 -15.16
C GLY A 60 -9.79 28.01 -15.84
N ASN A 61 -9.12 29.15 -15.97
CA ASN A 61 -7.72 29.20 -16.41
C ASN A 61 -6.78 28.78 -15.27
N PHE A 62 -5.48 28.65 -15.58
CA PHE A 62 -4.47 28.25 -14.60
C PHE A 62 -4.44 29.16 -13.36
N THR A 63 -4.47 30.49 -13.53
CA THR A 63 -4.45 31.44 -12.40
C THR A 63 -5.65 31.27 -11.48
N TYR A 64 -6.86 31.12 -12.04
CA TYR A 64 -8.06 30.86 -11.26
C TYR A 64 -7.96 29.55 -10.48
N ALA A 65 -7.44 28.49 -11.11
CA ALA A 65 -7.24 27.21 -10.44
C ALA A 65 -6.21 27.31 -9.31
N GLU A 66 -5.11 28.05 -9.50
CA GLU A 66 -4.09 28.28 -8.47
C GLU A 66 -4.65 29.06 -7.28
N GLU A 67 -5.40 30.14 -7.53
CA GLU A 67 -6.04 30.96 -6.49
C GLU A 67 -7.06 30.18 -5.65
N HIS A 68 -7.78 29.25 -6.28
CA HIS A 68 -8.84 28.46 -5.64
C HIS A 68 -8.38 27.07 -5.20
N GLY A 69 -7.10 26.72 -5.42
CA GLY A 69 -6.56 25.40 -5.09
C GLY A 69 -7.21 24.25 -5.85
N LEU A 70 -7.66 24.48 -7.09
CA LEU A 70 -8.28 23.46 -7.92
C LEU A 70 -7.23 22.59 -8.62
N PRO A 71 -7.38 21.26 -8.64
CA PRO A 71 -6.43 20.36 -9.28
C PRO A 71 -6.60 20.27 -10.80
N TYR A 72 -7.45 21.08 -11.41
CA TYR A 72 -7.72 21.07 -12.85
C TYR A 72 -7.82 22.48 -13.41
N TYR A 73 -7.39 22.66 -14.65
CA TYR A 73 -7.43 23.94 -15.33
C TYR A 73 -7.46 23.78 -16.85
N ILE A 74 -7.94 24.82 -17.53
CA ILE A 74 -7.87 24.93 -18.98
C ILE A 74 -6.47 25.42 -19.35
N THR A 75 -5.76 24.63 -20.16
CA THR A 75 -4.40 24.95 -20.58
C THR A 75 -4.36 25.63 -21.95
N ALA A 76 -5.32 25.31 -22.83
CA ALA A 76 -5.39 25.87 -24.17
C ALA A 76 -6.81 25.80 -24.75
N GLU A 77 -7.11 26.75 -25.62
CA GLU A 77 -8.21 26.67 -26.56
C GLU A 77 -7.64 26.88 -27.97
N LEU A 78 -7.79 25.85 -28.81
CA LEU A 78 -7.12 25.66 -30.07
C LEU A 78 -8.11 25.69 -31.24
N ASP A 79 -7.67 26.23 -32.37
CA ASP A 79 -8.48 26.22 -33.58
C ASP A 79 -8.43 24.83 -34.25
N PRO A 80 -9.43 24.45 -35.06
CA PRO A 80 -9.44 23.18 -35.78
C PRO A 80 -8.25 22.97 -36.74
N GLU A 81 -7.53 24.03 -37.08
CA GLU A 81 -6.32 23.95 -37.89
C GLU A 81 -5.08 23.57 -37.07
N ASP A 82 -5.02 24.00 -35.81
CA ASP A 82 -3.87 23.78 -34.92
C ASP A 82 -3.75 22.32 -34.49
N ILE A 83 -4.89 21.62 -34.36
CA ILE A 83 -4.94 20.21 -33.95
C ILE A 83 -4.42 19.23 -35.02
N LYS A 84 -4.10 19.71 -36.23
CA LYS A 84 -3.52 18.86 -37.29
C LYS A 84 -2.10 18.40 -36.94
N ASN A 85 -1.41 19.19 -36.12
CA ASN A 85 -0.06 18.88 -35.63
C ASN A 85 -0.12 18.47 -34.16
N ASP A 86 0.99 17.89 -33.68
CA ASP A 86 1.11 17.58 -32.26
C ASP A 86 1.20 18.86 -31.43
N PHE A 87 0.52 18.85 -30.29
CA PHE A 87 0.45 19.96 -29.36
C PHE A 87 1.34 19.69 -28.15
N ILE A 88 1.99 20.74 -27.64
CA ILE A 88 2.86 20.65 -26.46
C ILE A 88 2.16 21.32 -25.29
N ILE A 89 1.78 20.55 -24.28
CA ILE A 89 1.30 21.05 -23.00
C ILE A 89 2.52 21.44 -22.14
N GLY A 90 2.43 22.56 -21.44
CA GLY A 90 3.52 23.08 -20.60
C GLY A 90 4.57 23.93 -21.32
N ASP A 91 4.24 24.45 -22.51
CA ASP A 91 5.18 25.24 -23.30
C ASP A 91 5.30 26.72 -22.86
N ARG A 92 4.45 27.17 -21.92
CA ARG A 92 4.38 28.54 -21.36
C ARG A 92 3.86 29.57 -22.36
N VAL A 93 3.17 29.14 -23.41
CA VAL A 93 2.50 30.00 -24.39
C VAL A 93 1.03 30.17 -24.02
N THR A 94 0.44 31.32 -24.38
CA THR A 94 -0.98 31.58 -24.16
C THR A 94 -1.77 31.30 -25.45
N TYR A 95 -2.75 30.40 -25.37
CA TYR A 95 -3.62 30.01 -26.48
C TYR A 95 -5.04 30.52 -26.24
N ASN A 96 -5.49 31.45 -27.09
CA ASN A 96 -6.83 32.06 -27.02
C ASN A 96 -7.23 32.51 -25.60
N GLY A 97 -6.28 33.12 -24.87
CA GLY A 97 -6.47 33.63 -23.51
C GLY A 97 -6.18 32.64 -22.37
N PHE A 98 -5.85 31.38 -22.67
CA PHE A 98 -5.48 30.38 -21.68
C PHE A 98 -3.96 30.18 -21.64
N TYR A 99 -3.35 30.38 -20.47
CA TYR A 99 -1.92 30.19 -20.28
C TYR A 99 -1.59 28.70 -20.13
N ASN A 100 -0.74 28.18 -21.02
CA ASN A 100 -0.28 26.80 -21.00
C ASN A 100 0.85 26.62 -19.96
N ALA A 101 0.45 26.56 -18.70
CA ALA A 101 1.36 26.49 -17.57
C ALA A 101 2.23 25.21 -17.61
N PRO A 102 3.49 25.29 -17.16
CA PRO A 102 4.37 24.12 -17.08
C PRO A 102 3.75 23.05 -16.19
N LEU A 103 3.85 21.79 -16.61
CA LEU A 103 3.31 20.68 -15.85
C LEU A 103 4.11 20.45 -14.56
N PRO A 104 3.44 20.08 -13.45
CA PRO A 104 4.14 19.65 -12.24
C PRO A 104 4.93 18.37 -12.50
N LEU A 105 6.00 18.15 -11.73
CA LEU A 105 6.85 16.95 -11.80
C LEU A 105 6.17 15.75 -11.11
N THR A 106 4.95 15.43 -11.53
CA THR A 106 4.17 14.26 -11.09
C THR A 106 3.75 13.42 -12.30
N ASN A 107 3.50 12.14 -12.07
CA ASN A 107 2.97 11.24 -13.12
C ASN A 107 1.44 11.19 -13.13
N ASP A 108 0.79 11.76 -12.11
CA ASP A 108 -0.67 11.72 -11.96
C ASP A 108 -1.31 12.88 -12.72
N ILE A 109 -1.07 12.95 -14.03
CA ILE A 109 -1.59 14.01 -14.91
C ILE A 109 -2.52 13.37 -15.94
N GLU A 110 -3.79 13.74 -15.88
CA GLU A 110 -4.80 13.36 -16.86
C GLU A 110 -5.08 14.57 -17.78
N VAL A 111 -5.22 14.32 -19.08
CA VAL A 111 -5.53 15.35 -20.07
C VAL A 111 -6.85 15.00 -20.76
N SER A 112 -7.80 15.93 -20.76
CA SER A 112 -9.12 15.72 -21.35
C SER A 112 -9.41 16.73 -22.46
N LEU A 113 -10.19 16.30 -23.45
CA LEU A 113 -10.60 17.13 -24.58
C LEU A 113 -12.00 17.72 -24.38
N GLY A 114 -12.17 19.00 -24.66
CA GLY A 114 -13.45 19.67 -24.82
C GLY A 114 -13.67 20.09 -26.27
N VAL A 115 -14.87 19.88 -26.80
CA VAL A 115 -15.29 20.39 -28.10
C VAL A 115 -16.25 21.55 -27.88
N VAL A 116 -15.90 22.70 -28.46
CA VAL A 116 -16.71 23.92 -28.44
C VAL A 116 -17.40 24.09 -29.79
N SER A 117 -18.72 24.21 -29.75
CA SER A 117 -19.55 24.56 -30.90
C SER A 117 -20.16 25.94 -30.66
N GLU A 118 -19.84 26.89 -31.54
CA GLU A 118 -20.36 28.25 -31.48
C GLU A 118 -21.04 28.62 -32.79
N LYS A 119 -22.29 29.12 -32.71
CA LYS A 119 -23.05 29.60 -33.86
C LYS A 119 -24.06 30.65 -33.39
N ASN A 120 -24.16 31.76 -34.11
CA ASN A 120 -25.13 32.84 -33.83
C ASN A 120 -25.12 33.28 -32.35
N ASN A 121 -23.93 33.48 -31.77
CA ASN A 121 -23.70 33.86 -30.37
C ASN A 121 -24.18 32.83 -29.32
N VAL A 122 -24.58 31.63 -29.74
CA VAL A 122 -24.82 30.50 -28.86
C VAL A 122 -23.55 29.66 -28.80
N ARG A 123 -23.00 29.49 -27.60
CA ARG A 123 -21.85 28.63 -27.33
C ARG A 123 -22.29 27.40 -26.55
N LYS A 124 -21.93 26.21 -27.05
CA LYS A 124 -22.16 24.92 -26.39
C LYS A 124 -20.84 24.17 -26.33
N ILE A 125 -20.55 23.57 -25.18
CA ILE A 125 -19.30 22.84 -24.95
C ILE A 125 -19.66 21.44 -24.48
N LYS A 126 -18.90 20.46 -24.93
CA LYS A 126 -18.95 19.10 -24.41
C LYS A 126 -17.54 18.63 -24.14
N TYR A 127 -17.33 18.01 -22.99
CA TYR A 127 -16.05 17.42 -22.63
C TYR A 127 -16.09 15.92 -22.87
N ALA A 128 -14.92 15.33 -23.16
CA ALA A 128 -14.71 13.90 -23.08
C ALA A 128 -15.11 13.46 -21.69
N GLU A 129 -15.87 12.36 -21.61
CA GLU A 129 -16.10 11.72 -20.32
C GLU A 129 -14.74 11.14 -19.91
N SER A 130 -14.09 11.74 -18.89
CA SER A 130 -12.94 11.11 -18.25
C SER A 130 -13.36 9.70 -17.88
N THR A 131 -12.73 8.71 -18.50
CA THR A 131 -12.96 7.29 -18.20
C THR A 131 -12.29 6.93 -16.88
N ASN A 132 -12.44 7.77 -15.86
CA ASN A 132 -12.35 7.32 -14.49
C ASN A 132 -13.72 6.75 -14.15
N LYS A 133 -13.94 5.51 -14.63
CA LYS A 133 -14.84 4.58 -13.97
C LYS A 133 -14.61 4.80 -12.48
N ILE A 134 -15.67 5.09 -11.73
CA ILE A 134 -15.69 4.81 -10.31
C ILE A 134 -15.55 3.28 -10.23
N ILE A 135 -14.30 2.80 -10.32
CA ILE A 135 -13.95 1.45 -9.93
C ILE A 135 -14.08 1.54 -8.42
N LEU A 136 -15.26 1.16 -7.92
CA LEU A 136 -15.32 0.54 -6.61
C LEU A 136 -14.27 -0.56 -6.67
N ASN A 137 -13.12 -0.27 -6.07
CA ASN A 137 -11.89 -1.03 -6.06
C ASN A 137 -12.14 -2.47 -5.59
N ILE A 138 -12.56 -3.33 -6.52
CA ILE A 138 -12.64 -4.77 -6.38
C ILE A 138 -12.40 -5.33 -7.78
N ASN A 139 -11.16 -5.74 -8.06
CA ASN A 139 -10.72 -6.54 -9.22
C ASN A 139 -10.14 -5.79 -10.43
N GLU A 140 -9.18 -4.88 -10.23
CA GLU A 140 -8.09 -4.80 -11.19
C GLU A 140 -6.89 -5.56 -10.62
N PRO A 141 -6.31 -6.52 -11.37
CA PRO A 141 -5.04 -7.08 -10.97
C PRO A 141 -4.00 -5.97 -11.12
N GLU A 142 -3.63 -5.33 -9.99
CA GLU A 142 -2.37 -4.62 -9.93
C GLU A 142 -1.31 -5.52 -10.58
N GLU A 143 -0.59 -4.99 -11.57
CA GLU A 143 0.61 -5.64 -12.08
C GLU A 143 1.64 -5.65 -10.95
N VAL A 144 1.47 -6.61 -10.04
CA VAL A 144 2.33 -6.80 -8.89
C VAL A 144 3.71 -7.13 -9.42
N SER A 145 4.64 -6.19 -9.23
CA SER A 145 6.02 -6.39 -9.65
C SER A 145 6.54 -7.73 -9.11
N PRO A 146 7.32 -8.49 -9.89
CA PRO A 146 7.79 -9.82 -9.49
C PRO A 146 8.60 -9.80 -8.19
N MET A 147 9.18 -8.64 -7.85
CA MET A 147 9.87 -8.40 -6.58
C MET A 147 8.94 -8.42 -5.37
N VAL A 148 7.75 -7.82 -5.47
CA VAL A 148 6.76 -7.80 -4.39
C VAL A 148 6.19 -9.21 -4.15
N VAL A 149 5.93 -9.96 -5.22
CA VAL A 149 5.48 -11.35 -5.12
C VAL A 149 6.54 -12.24 -4.47
N ALA A 150 7.81 -12.09 -4.89
CA ALA A 150 8.92 -12.83 -4.30
C ALA A 150 9.11 -12.51 -2.80
N LEU A 151 8.98 -11.24 -2.41
CA LEU A 151 9.09 -10.81 -1.03
C LEU A 151 7.95 -11.37 -0.17
N GLY A 152 6.72 -11.33 -0.66
CA GLY A 152 5.55 -11.89 0.02
C GLY A 152 5.68 -13.41 0.24
N ALA A 153 6.13 -14.14 -0.78
CA ALA A 153 6.38 -15.58 -0.68
C ALA A 153 7.49 -15.91 0.35
N ALA A 154 8.57 -15.14 0.36
CA ALA A 154 9.68 -15.32 1.31
C ALA A 154 9.23 -15.11 2.77
N ILE A 155 8.42 -14.08 3.02
CA ILE A 155 7.87 -13.81 4.35
C ILE A 155 6.97 -14.96 4.81
N ALA A 156 6.07 -15.43 3.94
CA ALA A 156 5.16 -16.53 4.27
C ALA A 156 5.92 -17.82 4.64
N ILE A 157 6.94 -18.18 3.87
CA ILE A 157 7.80 -19.35 4.15
C ILE A 157 8.57 -19.16 5.46
N GLY A 158 9.10 -17.95 5.70
CA GLY A 158 9.82 -17.61 6.93
C GLY A 158 8.97 -17.81 8.18
N VAL A 159 7.71 -17.35 8.16
CA VAL A 159 6.77 -17.51 9.29
C VAL A 159 6.49 -18.98 9.58
N VAL A 160 6.29 -19.80 8.54
CA VAL A 160 6.03 -21.24 8.70
C VAL A 160 7.23 -21.95 9.33
N LEU A 161 8.45 -21.66 8.87
CA LEU A 161 9.67 -22.24 9.44
C LEU A 161 9.87 -21.84 10.91
N LEU A 162 9.54 -20.59 11.26
CA LEU A 162 9.64 -20.09 12.62
C LEU A 162 8.67 -20.84 13.56
N LEU A 163 7.43 -21.08 13.12
CA LEU A 163 6.45 -21.85 13.89
C LEU A 163 6.90 -23.31 14.13
N ILE A 164 7.47 -23.96 13.11
CA ILE A 164 8.02 -25.32 13.24
C ILE A 164 9.20 -25.33 14.22
N GLY A 165 10.09 -24.34 14.13
CA GLY A 165 11.23 -24.19 15.04
C GLY A 165 10.79 -24.03 16.50
N ILE A 166 9.81 -23.16 16.75
CA ILE A 166 9.23 -22.97 18.09
C ILE A 166 8.60 -24.29 18.60
N GLY A 167 7.85 -24.99 17.75
CA GLY A 167 7.27 -26.29 18.09
C GLY A 167 8.33 -27.33 18.50
N LEU A 168 9.42 -27.44 17.74
CA LEU A 168 10.53 -28.34 18.06
C LEU A 168 11.22 -27.95 19.38
N LEU A 169 11.42 -26.66 19.63
CA LEU A 169 12.00 -26.19 20.89
C LEU A 169 11.12 -26.55 22.09
N ILE A 170 9.80 -26.45 21.97
CA ILE A 170 8.85 -26.85 23.01
C ILE A 170 8.91 -28.37 23.26
N ILE A 171 8.95 -29.17 22.19
CA ILE A 171 9.06 -30.64 22.30
C ILE A 171 10.39 -31.04 22.95
N LEU A 172 11.50 -30.43 22.55
CA LEU A 172 12.82 -30.69 23.12
C LEU A 172 12.88 -30.29 24.59
N ARG A 173 12.34 -29.12 24.98
CA ARG A 173 12.22 -28.70 26.38
C ARG A 173 11.41 -29.70 27.20
N LYS A 174 10.26 -30.16 26.69
CA LYS A 174 9.43 -31.20 27.34
C LYS A 174 10.17 -32.53 27.48
N LYS A 175 10.86 -32.98 26.42
CA LYS A 175 11.60 -34.25 26.41
C LYS A 175 12.79 -34.21 27.38
N ILE A 176 13.51 -33.10 27.46
CA ILE A 176 14.59 -32.89 28.43
C ILE A 176 14.04 -32.88 29.86
N HIS A 177 12.90 -32.23 30.10
CA HIS A 177 12.25 -32.22 31.41
C HIS A 177 11.80 -33.61 31.85
N LEU A 178 11.17 -34.38 30.96
CA LEU A 178 10.74 -35.76 31.21
C LEU A 178 11.92 -36.73 31.41
N ALA A 179 12.99 -36.58 30.64
CA ALA A 179 14.21 -37.37 30.80
C ALA A 179 14.90 -37.09 32.16
N ARG A 180 14.83 -35.84 32.66
CA ARG A 180 15.31 -35.50 34.01
C ARG A 180 14.46 -36.15 35.11
N LEU A 181 13.14 -36.20 34.95
CA LEU A 181 12.24 -36.91 35.88
C LEU A 181 12.49 -38.42 35.89
N GLN A 182 12.71 -39.05 34.73
CA GLN A 182 13.01 -40.48 34.65
C GLN A 182 14.38 -40.85 35.25
N ARG A 183 15.39 -39.98 35.11
CA ARG A 183 16.72 -40.20 35.72
C ARG A 183 16.74 -40.08 37.25
N GLY A 184 15.77 -39.41 37.87
CA GLY A 184 15.62 -39.36 39.33
C GLY A 184 15.16 -40.69 39.96
N SER A 185 14.61 -41.61 39.16
CA SER A 185 14.10 -42.91 39.64
C SER A 185 15.15 -44.04 39.61
N GLN A 186 16.33 -43.82 39.03
CA GLN A 186 17.38 -44.84 38.90
C GLN A 186 18.63 -44.55 39.75
N SER A 187 18.44 -44.00 40.96
CA SER A 187 19.47 -44.14 42.00
C SER A 187 19.36 -45.55 42.57
N MET A 188 20.07 -46.51 41.97
CA MET A 188 20.25 -47.84 42.54
C MET A 188 21.11 -47.70 43.81
N PRO A 189 20.60 -47.99 45.02
CA PRO A 189 21.48 -48.07 46.18
C PRO A 189 22.37 -49.30 45.98
N LEU A 190 23.67 -49.08 45.86
CA LEU A 190 24.68 -50.12 45.89
C LEU A 190 24.53 -50.90 47.20
N SER A 191 24.03 -52.13 47.13
CA SER A 191 24.08 -53.07 48.24
C SER A 191 25.53 -53.44 48.49
N LEU A 192 26.14 -52.83 49.51
CA LEU A 192 27.42 -53.26 50.03
C LEU A 192 27.17 -54.52 50.87
N SER A 193 27.58 -55.66 50.33
CA SER A 193 27.66 -56.92 51.06
C SER A 193 28.76 -56.80 52.12
N GLU A 194 28.40 -56.74 53.40
CA GLU A 194 29.35 -57.04 54.48
C GLU A 194 28.91 -58.31 55.22
N PRO A 195 29.87 -59.18 55.58
CA PRO A 195 29.59 -60.53 56.05
C PRO A 195 28.99 -60.54 57.45
N CYS A 196 28.11 -61.52 57.65
CA CYS A 196 27.56 -61.89 58.94
C CYS A 196 28.69 -62.13 59.97
N VAL A 197 28.63 -61.39 61.07
CA VAL A 197 29.32 -61.76 62.31
C VAL A 197 28.22 -61.99 63.34
N GLU A 198 27.95 -63.26 63.62
CA GLU A 198 27.17 -63.68 64.77
C GLU A 198 27.95 -63.34 66.04
N ILE A 199 27.33 -62.58 66.94
CA ILE A 199 27.72 -62.57 68.35
C ILE A 199 26.46 -62.94 69.14
N GLU A 200 26.45 -64.17 69.63
CA GLU A 200 25.43 -64.73 70.51
C GLU A 200 25.43 -64.05 71.89
N ASN A 201 24.27 -63.50 72.23
CA ASN A 201 23.51 -63.65 73.48
C ASN A 201 24.28 -63.93 74.79
N SER A 202 24.20 -63.01 75.75
CA SER A 202 23.91 -63.41 77.15
C SER A 202 23.37 -62.26 78.02
N GLY A 203 22.08 -62.36 78.36
CA GLY A 203 21.46 -61.99 79.66
C GLY A 203 21.36 -60.50 80.06
N PHE A 204 20.19 -59.85 80.23
CA PHE A 204 19.20 -60.02 81.33
C PHE A 204 19.91 -60.03 82.71
N ILE A 205 19.73 -59.15 83.70
CA ILE A 205 18.63 -58.35 84.29
C ILE A 205 19.32 -57.24 85.14
N GLN A 206 18.94 -55.97 85.05
CA GLN A 206 18.05 -55.21 85.98
C GLN A 206 18.51 -55.10 87.45
N ASP A 207 18.41 -53.85 87.91
CA ASP A 207 18.13 -53.36 89.27
C ASP A 207 19.27 -53.04 90.26
N GLU A 208 19.06 -51.84 90.82
CA GLU A 208 19.46 -51.28 92.11
C GLU A 208 20.84 -50.63 92.31
N ASP A 209 20.75 -49.30 92.49
CA ASP A 209 21.31 -48.53 93.61
C ASP A 209 22.73 -48.88 94.10
N GLU A 210 23.69 -47.99 93.82
CA GLU A 210 24.31 -47.23 94.92
C GLU A 210 25.14 -46.05 94.38
N ARG A 211 24.80 -44.85 94.87
CA ARG A 211 25.51 -43.60 94.65
C ARG A 211 26.64 -43.52 95.67
N VAL A 212 27.91 -43.55 95.25
CA VAL A 212 29.07 -43.25 96.12
C VAL A 212 30.04 -42.28 95.44
N ASP A 213 30.24 -41.15 96.13
CA ASP A 213 30.98 -39.94 95.80
C ASP A 213 32.51 -40.08 95.94
N TYR A 214 33.29 -39.36 95.11
CA TYR A 214 34.72 -39.09 95.42
C TYR A 214 35.23 -37.69 95.02
N TYR A 215 34.42 -36.82 94.39
CA TYR A 215 34.90 -35.51 93.86
C TYR A 215 34.41 -34.27 94.63
N SER A 216 33.70 -34.42 95.75
CA SER A 216 33.30 -33.29 96.61
C SER A 216 34.46 -32.72 97.46
N ASN A 217 35.68 -33.22 97.30
CA ASN A 217 36.90 -32.72 97.96
C ASN A 217 37.75 -31.80 97.07
N LEU A 218 37.16 -30.80 96.39
CA LEU A 218 37.95 -29.74 95.76
C LEU A 218 37.47 -28.34 96.17
N LYS A 219 38.07 -27.89 97.29
CA LYS A 219 38.42 -26.50 97.65
C LYS A 219 37.46 -25.71 98.55
#